data_AF-A0A4V1XQW6-F1
#
_entry.id   AF-A0A4V1XQW6-F1
#
_cell.length_a   1.000
_cell.length_b   1.000
_cell.length_c   1.000
_cell.angle_alpha   90.00
_cell.angle_beta   90.00
_cell.angle_gamma   90.00
#
_symmetry.space_group_name_H-M   'P 1'
#
loop_
_entity.id
_entity.type
_entity.pdbx_description
1 polymer ?
#
loop_
_entity_poly.entity_id
_entity_poly.type
_entity_poly.pdbx_seq_one_letter_code
_entity_poly.pdbx_strand_id
1 'polypeptide(L)'
;MSMHDARGPYGEAFTLQNVVSDNIADVEVFNELGEKGGDAGAHLVVGSEIVDGMVRTSEIATTDLHFFYGTFRAGIKVTEVAGTCSAFFWYFNDTQEIDMEFLSAQFNKDNGTFPVNLVLQSPESSEAGSDASNTTDFKTVNLPFDPTADFHEYRFDYLEKEVIFYVDGKELARMTGSSVPTEPGHLLLSHWSNGNAGWSRGPPKTDAKTIVSYVKAYFNSSMDSRQADFVSRCTDPAAEGTFCDIPENDPAYFFTYQRNMTNNQTTYLDDENAAGYVGLGWSFVLGAIVISSAWTIGL
;
A
#
# COMPACT_ATOMS: atom_id res chain seq x y z
N MET A 1 -6.48 0.23 -18.68
CA MET A 1 -6.15 1.64 -18.96
C MET A 1 -5.58 1.74 -20.37
N SER A 2 -6.05 2.68 -21.20
CA SER A 2 -5.53 2.84 -22.57
C SER A 2 -4.10 3.41 -22.55
N MET A 3 -3.36 3.36 -23.66
CA MET A 3 -2.01 3.98 -23.72
C MET A 3 -2.02 5.50 -23.48
N HIS A 4 -3.13 6.18 -23.83
CA HIS A 4 -3.27 7.61 -23.62
C HIS A 4 -3.37 7.92 -22.13
N ASP A 5 -4.28 7.23 -21.44
CA ASP A 5 -4.52 7.41 -20.00
C ASP A 5 -3.35 6.88 -19.18
N ALA A 6 -2.69 5.81 -19.64
CA ALA A 6 -1.50 5.27 -19.01
C ALA A 6 -0.28 6.17 -19.18
N ARG A 7 -0.33 7.21 -20.03
CA ARG A 7 0.78 8.17 -20.21
C ARG A 7 2.10 7.48 -20.59
N GLY A 8 2.01 6.42 -21.42
CA GLY A 8 3.15 5.61 -21.86
C GLY A 8 2.95 5.02 -23.26
N PRO A 9 4.01 4.45 -23.87
CA PRO A 9 3.90 3.78 -25.18
C PRO A 9 3.01 2.53 -25.16
N TYR A 10 2.73 1.95 -24.00
CA TYR A 10 1.88 0.79 -23.82
C TYR A 10 0.71 1.13 -22.89
N GLY A 11 -0.44 0.49 -23.12
CA GLY A 11 -1.53 0.51 -22.14
C GLY A 11 -1.28 -0.44 -20.97
N GLU A 12 -2.16 -0.42 -19.98
CA GLU A 12 -2.08 -1.28 -18.80
C GLU A 12 -3.34 -2.13 -18.68
N ALA A 13 -3.15 -3.44 -18.53
CA ALA A 13 -4.21 -4.41 -18.33
C ALA A 13 -4.12 -4.97 -16.91
N PHE A 14 -4.89 -4.38 -16.00
CA PHE A 14 -5.05 -4.88 -14.63
C PHE A 14 -5.90 -6.15 -14.67
N THR A 15 -5.31 -7.29 -14.31
CA THR A 15 -6.02 -8.58 -14.33
C THR A 15 -5.91 -9.32 -13.01
N LEU A 16 -6.96 -10.06 -12.65
CA LEU A 16 -6.97 -10.87 -11.42
C LEU A 16 -5.90 -11.97 -11.44
N GLN A 17 -5.52 -12.45 -12.62
CA GLN A 17 -4.48 -13.48 -12.77
C GLN A 17 -3.09 -12.99 -12.39
N ASN A 18 -2.88 -11.67 -12.35
CA ASN A 18 -1.63 -11.03 -11.97
C ASN A 18 -1.54 -10.75 -10.45
N VAL A 19 -2.58 -11.09 -9.68
CA VAL A 19 -2.56 -11.09 -8.22
C VAL A 19 -2.60 -12.54 -7.75
N VAL A 20 -1.47 -13.03 -7.23
CA VAL A 20 -1.33 -14.44 -6.81
C VAL A 20 -1.09 -14.50 -5.32
N SER A 21 -1.95 -15.20 -4.57
CA SER A 21 -1.73 -15.43 -3.14
C SER A 21 -0.82 -16.63 -2.92
N ASP A 22 0.22 -16.48 -2.10
CA ASP A 22 0.91 -17.58 -1.43
C ASP A 22 0.75 -17.42 0.08
N ASN A 23 -0.02 -18.29 0.71
CA ASN A 23 -0.48 -18.06 2.08
C ASN A 23 0.69 -18.11 3.06
N ILE A 24 0.62 -17.26 4.09
CA ILE A 24 1.54 -17.29 5.23
C ILE A 24 1.26 -18.56 6.04
N ALA A 25 2.29 -19.38 6.23
CA ALA A 25 2.19 -20.66 6.93
C ALA A 25 2.20 -20.51 8.47
N ASP A 26 2.91 -19.50 8.98
CA ASP A 26 2.95 -19.15 10.40
C ASP A 26 2.62 -17.67 10.56
N VAL A 27 1.49 -17.35 11.22
CA VAL A 27 0.99 -15.98 11.41
C VAL A 27 1.88 -15.13 12.32
N GLU A 28 2.93 -15.70 12.91
CA GLU A 28 3.96 -14.97 13.64
C GLU A 28 5.18 -14.63 12.74
N VAL A 29 5.27 -15.17 11.52
CA VAL A 29 6.44 -15.06 10.64
C VAL A 29 6.06 -14.59 9.23
N PHE A 30 6.42 -13.34 8.91
CA PHE A 30 6.00 -12.65 7.67
C PHE A 30 7.08 -12.59 6.58
N ASN A 31 8.24 -13.22 6.79
CA ASN A 31 9.38 -13.24 5.85
C ASN A 31 9.84 -14.66 5.49
N GLU A 32 8.97 -15.65 5.67
CA GLU A 32 9.25 -17.05 5.35
C GLU A 32 8.57 -17.53 4.07
N LEU A 33 8.83 -18.78 3.72
CA LEU A 33 8.21 -19.40 2.55
C LEU A 33 6.72 -19.62 2.77
N GLY A 34 5.92 -19.37 1.74
CA GLY A 34 4.49 -19.68 1.74
C GLY A 34 4.20 -21.14 1.44
N GLU A 35 2.93 -21.51 1.57
CA GLU A 35 2.42 -22.88 1.35
C GLU A 35 2.68 -23.42 -0.07
N LYS A 36 2.80 -22.53 -1.07
CA LYS A 36 3.04 -22.88 -2.49
C LYS A 36 4.51 -22.82 -2.87
N GLY A 37 5.39 -22.46 -1.93
CA GLY A 37 6.83 -22.30 -2.14
C GLY A 37 7.20 -20.94 -2.76
N GLY A 38 8.31 -20.36 -2.29
CA GLY A 38 8.64 -18.95 -2.52
C GLY A 38 8.16 -18.10 -1.34
N ASP A 39 8.40 -16.78 -1.36
CA ASP A 39 8.04 -15.93 -0.22
C ASP A 39 6.51 -15.85 -0.03
N ALA A 40 6.06 -15.96 1.21
CA ALA A 40 4.66 -15.81 1.56
C ALA A 40 4.16 -14.36 1.32
N GLY A 41 2.86 -14.24 1.00
CA GLY A 41 2.16 -12.97 0.81
C GLY A 41 1.38 -12.89 -0.50
N ALA A 42 0.84 -11.70 -0.76
CA ALA A 42 0.22 -11.36 -2.03
C ALA A 42 1.29 -10.98 -3.06
N HIS A 43 1.37 -11.73 -4.16
CA HIS A 43 2.29 -11.49 -5.26
C HIS A 43 1.60 -10.63 -6.31
N LEU A 44 2.11 -9.41 -6.50
CA LEU A 44 1.71 -8.47 -7.54
C LEU A 44 2.67 -8.65 -8.73
N VAL A 45 2.15 -9.11 -9.86
CA VAL A 45 2.94 -9.52 -11.02
C VAL A 45 2.75 -8.58 -12.21
N VAL A 46 3.85 -8.11 -12.79
CA VAL A 46 3.87 -7.48 -14.11
C VAL A 46 4.37 -8.49 -15.13
N GLY A 47 3.58 -8.73 -16.18
CA GLY A 47 3.96 -9.62 -17.26
C GLY A 47 4.97 -8.99 -18.22
N SER A 48 5.92 -9.78 -18.69
CA SER A 48 6.90 -9.38 -19.71
C SER A 48 6.33 -9.33 -21.13
N GLU A 49 5.27 -10.09 -21.38
CA GLU A 49 4.61 -10.13 -22.69
C GLU A 49 3.62 -8.98 -22.87
N ILE A 50 3.77 -8.28 -24.00
CA ILE A 50 2.82 -7.26 -24.45
C ILE A 50 1.68 -7.96 -25.22
N VAL A 51 0.45 -7.78 -24.76
CA VAL A 51 -0.76 -8.36 -25.38
C VAL A 51 -1.67 -7.22 -25.79
N ASP A 52 -2.03 -7.16 -27.08
CA ASP A 52 -2.88 -6.10 -27.65
C ASP A 52 -2.39 -4.67 -27.34
N GLY A 53 -1.07 -4.47 -27.33
CA GLY A 53 -0.45 -3.17 -27.01
C GLY A 53 -0.47 -2.80 -25.53
N MET A 54 -0.83 -3.74 -24.65
CA MET A 54 -0.91 -3.54 -23.21
C MET A 54 0.05 -4.43 -22.44
N VAL A 55 0.55 -3.92 -21.32
CA VAL A 55 1.29 -4.69 -20.33
C VAL A 55 0.31 -5.20 -19.28
N ARG A 56 0.41 -6.47 -18.90
CA ARG A 56 -0.40 -7.02 -17.80
C ARG A 56 0.17 -6.54 -16.48
N THR A 57 -0.68 -5.93 -15.65
CA THR A 57 -0.34 -5.31 -14.36
C THR A 57 -1.22 -5.87 -13.25
N SER A 58 -0.96 -5.45 -12.01
CA SER A 58 -1.70 -5.88 -10.83
C SER A 58 -1.97 -4.74 -9.87
N GLU A 59 -3.10 -4.79 -9.19
CA GLU A 59 -3.50 -3.85 -8.15
C GLU A 59 -4.41 -4.53 -7.14
N ILE A 60 -4.25 -4.17 -5.87
CA ILE A 60 -5.17 -4.48 -4.78
C ILE A 60 -5.54 -3.16 -4.12
N ALA A 61 -6.84 -2.95 -3.90
CA ALA A 61 -7.37 -1.75 -3.28
C ALA A 61 -8.33 -2.12 -2.16
N THR A 62 -8.39 -1.30 -1.11
CA THR A 62 -9.48 -1.37 -0.13
C THR A 62 -10.80 -0.99 -0.80
N THR A 63 -11.90 -1.66 -0.43
CA THR A 63 -13.23 -1.38 -0.99
C THR A 63 -13.89 -0.14 -0.39
N ASP A 64 -13.56 0.19 0.85
CA ASP A 64 -14.08 1.36 1.54
C ASP A 64 -13.28 2.62 1.18
N LEU A 65 -13.94 3.78 1.18
CA LEU A 65 -13.37 5.09 0.81
C LEU A 65 -13.34 6.08 1.99
N HIS A 66 -13.43 5.58 3.22
CA HIS A 66 -13.55 6.41 4.42
C HIS A 66 -12.25 6.46 5.24
N PHE A 67 -11.10 6.17 4.63
CA PHE A 67 -9.80 6.20 5.30
C PHE A 67 -9.30 7.65 5.33
N PHE A 68 -9.34 8.28 6.51
CA PHE A 68 -9.02 9.70 6.66
C PHE A 68 -8.12 9.94 7.86
N TYR A 69 -6.93 10.49 7.63
CA TYR A 69 -5.86 10.57 8.62
C TYR A 69 -5.51 9.24 9.30
N GLY A 70 -4.24 9.00 9.52
CA GLY A 70 -3.80 7.77 10.14
C GLY A 70 -2.41 7.36 9.73
N THR A 71 -2.08 6.13 10.07
CA THR A 71 -0.83 5.50 9.71
C THR A 71 -1.12 4.27 8.87
N PHE A 72 -0.51 4.23 7.68
CA PHE A 72 -0.71 3.20 6.69
C PHE A 72 0.63 2.52 6.43
N ARG A 73 0.66 1.20 6.61
CA ARG A 73 1.90 0.41 6.65
C ARG A 73 1.75 -0.81 5.76
N ALA A 74 2.82 -1.17 5.06
CA ALA A 74 2.88 -2.40 4.28
C ALA A 74 4.27 -3.03 4.39
N GLY A 75 4.30 -4.35 4.62
CA GLY A 75 5.51 -5.16 4.49
C GLY A 75 5.71 -5.55 3.04
N ILE A 76 6.72 -5.00 2.37
CA ILE A 76 6.90 -5.19 0.92
C ILE A 76 8.33 -5.66 0.64
N LYS A 77 8.46 -6.66 -0.24
CA LYS A 77 9.70 -6.99 -0.95
C LYS A 77 9.53 -6.68 -2.43
N VAL A 78 10.26 -5.70 -2.94
CA VAL A 78 10.08 -5.21 -4.32
C VAL A 78 10.87 -6.04 -5.32
N THR A 79 10.43 -6.06 -6.57
CA THR A 79 11.13 -6.79 -7.65
C THR A 79 12.52 -6.21 -7.95
N GLU A 80 13.48 -7.07 -8.27
CA GLU A 80 14.76 -6.67 -8.88
C GLU A 80 14.69 -6.56 -10.41
N VAL A 81 13.62 -7.07 -11.02
CA VAL A 81 13.45 -7.07 -12.47
C VAL A 81 13.16 -5.65 -12.95
N ALA A 82 14.16 -5.03 -13.58
CA ALA A 82 14.07 -3.68 -14.11
C ALA A 82 12.93 -3.52 -15.13
N GLY A 83 12.28 -2.36 -15.09
CA GLY A 83 11.24 -1.97 -16.06
C GLY A 83 9.84 -1.93 -15.45
N THR A 84 9.70 -1.71 -14.14
CA THR A 84 8.40 -1.65 -13.47
C THR A 84 8.38 -0.57 -12.37
N CYS A 85 7.17 -0.19 -11.98
CA CYS A 85 6.90 0.57 -10.76
C CYS A 85 6.11 -0.29 -9.77
N SER A 86 6.61 -0.47 -8.56
CA SER A 86 5.81 -0.94 -7.42
C SER A 86 5.35 0.25 -6.61
N ALA A 87 4.06 0.35 -6.29
CA ALA A 87 3.49 1.48 -5.58
C ALA A 87 2.71 1.05 -4.35
N PHE A 88 2.87 1.80 -3.27
CA PHE A 88 2.03 1.76 -2.07
C PHE A 88 1.50 3.17 -1.83
N PHE A 89 0.19 3.35 -1.93
CA PHE A 89 -0.37 4.70 -2.01
C PHE A 89 -1.76 4.81 -1.41
N TRP A 90 -2.10 6.03 -0.99
CA TRP A 90 -3.45 6.43 -0.61
C TRP A 90 -4.01 7.35 -1.69
N TYR A 91 -5.28 7.16 -2.07
CA TYR A 91 -5.89 7.86 -3.20
C TYR A 91 -7.31 8.35 -2.90
N PHE A 92 -7.57 9.60 -3.27
CA PHE A 92 -8.92 10.15 -3.46
C PHE A 92 -9.17 10.48 -4.94
N ASN A 93 -8.24 11.22 -5.56
CA ASN A 93 -8.24 11.56 -6.99
C ASN A 93 -6.82 11.98 -7.45
N ASP A 94 -6.65 12.29 -8.74
CA ASP A 94 -5.37 12.67 -9.35
C ASP A 94 -4.72 13.96 -8.80
N THR A 95 -5.37 14.67 -7.88
CA THR A 95 -4.82 15.88 -7.22
C THR A 95 -4.75 15.76 -5.71
N GLN A 96 -5.12 14.59 -5.15
CA GLN A 96 -5.05 14.26 -3.74
C GLN A 96 -4.70 12.79 -3.60
N GLU A 97 -3.39 12.53 -3.57
CA GLU A 97 -2.79 11.21 -3.53
C GLU A 97 -1.49 11.27 -2.74
N ILE A 98 -1.16 10.18 -2.06
CA ILE A 98 0.09 10.01 -1.30
C ILE A 98 0.77 8.76 -1.83
N ASP A 99 1.96 8.90 -2.40
CA ASP A 99 2.66 7.82 -3.09
C ASP A 99 3.99 7.45 -2.45
N MET A 100 4.25 6.14 -2.36
CA MET A 100 5.59 5.57 -2.28
C MET A 100 5.82 4.66 -3.50
N GLU A 101 6.67 5.09 -4.42
CA GLU A 101 6.90 4.41 -5.69
C GLU A 101 8.36 3.95 -5.88
N PHE A 102 8.51 2.68 -6.20
CA PHE A 102 9.79 1.98 -6.37
C PHE A 102 9.99 1.65 -7.85
N LEU A 103 10.88 2.39 -8.50
CA LEU A 103 11.20 2.19 -9.91
C LEU A 103 12.36 1.22 -10.04
N SER A 104 12.07 -0.04 -10.39
CA SER A 104 13.08 -1.10 -10.44
C SER A 104 14.22 -0.81 -11.41
N ALA A 105 13.98 0.00 -12.44
CA ALA A 105 15.00 0.47 -13.38
C ALA A 105 15.96 1.53 -12.81
N GLN A 106 15.68 2.09 -11.63
CA GLN A 106 16.56 3.03 -10.92
C GLN A 106 17.49 2.33 -9.92
N PHE A 107 17.28 1.03 -9.66
CA PHE A 107 18.12 0.27 -8.73
C PHE A 107 19.48 -0.06 -9.35
N ASN A 108 20.53 0.07 -8.54
CA ASN A 108 21.89 -0.29 -8.89
C ASN A 108 22.54 -1.02 -7.69
N LYS A 109 22.61 -2.35 -7.79
CA LYS A 109 23.18 -3.21 -6.76
C LYS A 109 24.69 -3.04 -6.61
N ASP A 110 25.40 -2.69 -7.68
CA ASP A 110 26.86 -2.56 -7.68
C ASP A 110 27.35 -1.40 -6.79
N ASN A 111 26.53 -0.35 -6.64
CA ASN A 111 26.86 0.83 -5.82
C ASN A 111 25.89 1.08 -4.65
N GLY A 112 24.93 0.17 -4.41
CA GLY A 112 23.96 0.29 -3.33
C GLY A 112 22.94 1.41 -3.50
N THR A 113 22.60 1.77 -4.75
CA THR A 113 21.58 2.81 -5.03
C THR A 113 20.22 2.15 -5.19
N PHE A 114 19.29 2.46 -4.29
CA PHE A 114 17.91 1.95 -4.25
C PHE A 114 16.93 3.08 -3.94
N PRO A 115 16.57 3.93 -4.91
CA PRO A 115 15.73 5.08 -4.66
C PRO A 115 14.27 4.69 -4.46
N VAL A 116 13.61 5.32 -3.49
CA VAL A 116 12.15 5.41 -3.40
C VAL A 116 11.72 6.82 -3.76
N ASN A 117 10.69 6.95 -4.59
CA ASN A 117 10.08 8.22 -4.96
C ASN A 117 8.85 8.43 -4.08
N LEU A 118 8.82 9.55 -3.38
CA LEU A 118 7.77 9.95 -2.46
C LEU A 118 7.06 11.15 -3.09
N VAL A 119 5.75 11.06 -3.25
CA VAL A 119 4.98 12.07 -3.99
C VAL A 119 3.70 12.40 -3.25
N LEU A 120 3.34 13.69 -3.20
CA LEU A 120 1.94 14.10 -3.03
C LEU A 120 1.46 14.67 -4.37
N GLN A 121 0.49 14.01 -4.99
CA GLN A 121 -0.13 14.59 -6.19
C GLN A 121 -0.95 15.81 -5.79
N SER A 122 -0.96 16.80 -6.67
CA SER A 122 -1.59 18.08 -6.42
C SER A 122 -2.10 18.69 -7.72
N PRO A 123 -2.90 19.77 -7.65
CA PRO A 123 -3.24 20.54 -8.85
C PRO A 123 -2.00 21.00 -9.63
N GLU A 124 -0.87 21.29 -8.95
CA GLU A 124 0.37 21.68 -9.60
C GLU A 124 0.99 20.53 -10.42
N SER A 125 1.04 19.30 -9.87
CA SER A 125 1.53 18.15 -10.64
C SER A 125 0.61 17.81 -11.81
N SER A 126 -0.71 17.96 -11.63
CA SER A 126 -1.70 17.80 -12.71
C SER A 126 -1.50 18.81 -13.84
N GLU A 127 -1.35 20.10 -13.52
CA GLU A 127 -1.07 21.17 -14.48
C GLU A 127 0.29 20.98 -15.20
N ALA A 128 1.24 20.31 -14.55
CA ALA A 128 2.52 19.90 -15.11
C ALA A 128 2.43 18.62 -15.98
N GLY A 129 1.23 18.17 -16.35
CA GLY A 129 1.03 16.96 -17.17
C GLY A 129 1.18 15.67 -16.38
N SER A 130 0.79 15.69 -15.10
CA SER A 130 0.96 14.59 -14.14
C SER A 130 2.44 14.27 -13.84
N ASP A 131 3.30 15.28 -13.89
CA ASP A 131 4.71 15.17 -13.52
C ASP A 131 4.98 16.01 -12.26
N ALA A 132 5.07 15.33 -11.12
CA ALA A 132 5.39 15.96 -9.85
C ALA A 132 6.89 16.24 -9.66
N SER A 133 7.78 15.79 -10.55
CA SER A 133 9.24 15.79 -10.31
C SER A 133 9.86 17.16 -10.06
N ASN A 134 9.18 18.25 -10.45
CA ASN A 134 9.61 19.63 -10.24
C ASN A 134 8.78 20.40 -9.19
N THR A 135 7.85 19.74 -8.48
CA THR A 135 7.07 20.35 -7.40
C THR A 135 7.80 20.23 -6.06
N THR A 136 7.36 20.97 -5.05
CA THR A 136 7.94 20.86 -3.69
C THR A 136 7.55 19.57 -2.97
N ASP A 137 6.54 18.88 -3.48
CA ASP A 137 5.91 17.71 -2.88
C ASP A 137 6.33 16.41 -3.59
N PHE A 138 7.54 16.42 -4.17
CA PHE A 138 8.22 15.26 -4.73
C PHE A 138 9.61 15.13 -4.10
N LYS A 139 9.95 13.94 -3.58
CA LYS A 139 11.27 13.64 -3.03
C LYS A 139 11.71 12.24 -3.44
N THR A 140 12.95 12.14 -3.92
CA THR A 140 13.62 10.85 -4.10
C THR A 140 14.61 10.62 -2.95
N VAL A 141 14.48 9.50 -2.25
CA VAL A 141 15.36 9.13 -1.13
C VAL A 141 15.99 7.77 -1.41
N ASN A 142 17.30 7.63 -1.20
CA ASN A 142 17.97 6.34 -1.33
C ASN A 142 17.76 5.50 -0.07
N LEU A 143 17.23 4.28 -0.22
CA LEU A 143 17.09 3.34 0.89
C LEU A 143 18.46 2.89 1.40
N PRO A 144 18.61 2.62 2.71
CA PRO A 144 19.88 2.20 3.30
C PRO A 144 20.16 0.69 3.14
N PHE A 145 19.39 -0.01 2.32
CA PHE A 145 19.43 -1.46 2.10
C PHE A 145 18.97 -1.80 0.68
N ASP A 146 19.16 -3.06 0.25
CA ASP A 146 18.59 -3.59 -1.00
C ASP A 146 17.14 -4.05 -0.75
N PRO A 147 16.12 -3.31 -1.24
CA PRO A 147 14.72 -3.61 -0.98
C PRO A 147 14.22 -4.86 -1.74
N THR A 148 15.07 -5.45 -2.61
CA THR A 148 14.78 -6.68 -3.35
C THR A 148 15.21 -7.93 -2.59
N ALA A 149 16.02 -7.77 -1.54
CA ALA A 149 16.62 -8.87 -0.80
C ALA A 149 15.72 -9.42 0.32
N ASP A 150 14.96 -8.55 0.99
CA ASP A 150 14.10 -8.92 2.12
C ASP A 150 12.85 -8.03 2.19
N PHE A 151 11.90 -8.39 3.04
CA PHE A 151 10.75 -7.56 3.36
C PHE A 151 11.15 -6.40 4.27
N HIS A 152 10.62 -5.22 3.95
CA HIS A 152 10.77 -4.02 4.76
C HIS A 152 9.40 -3.38 5.00
N GLU A 153 9.23 -2.73 6.15
CA GLU A 153 8.02 -1.96 6.43
C GLU A 153 8.14 -0.58 5.77
N TYR A 154 7.24 -0.30 4.84
CA TYR A 154 7.05 1.04 4.29
C TYR A 154 5.79 1.64 4.90
N ARG A 155 5.90 2.89 5.35
CA ARG A 155 4.80 3.56 6.04
C ARG A 155 4.70 5.01 5.62
N PHE A 156 3.46 5.50 5.54
CA PHE A 156 3.19 6.92 5.59
C PHE A 156 2.15 7.23 6.67
N ASP A 157 2.40 8.30 7.41
CA ASP A 157 1.45 8.89 8.34
C ASP A 157 0.80 10.09 7.64
N TYR A 158 -0.51 9.98 7.37
CA TYR A 158 -1.33 11.05 6.82
C TYR A 158 -1.96 11.81 7.98
N LEU A 159 -1.52 13.05 8.22
CA LEU A 159 -1.99 13.90 9.30
C LEU A 159 -2.60 15.20 8.73
N GLU A 160 -3.27 15.97 9.58
CA GLU A 160 -4.02 17.18 9.17
C GLU A 160 -3.19 18.19 8.35
N LYS A 161 -1.87 18.28 8.60
CA LYS A 161 -1.01 19.32 8.02
C LYS A 161 0.24 18.77 7.35
N GLU A 162 0.42 17.47 7.40
CA GLU A 162 1.65 16.84 6.93
C GLU A 162 1.45 15.38 6.57
N VAL A 163 2.31 14.92 5.67
CA VAL A 163 2.55 13.51 5.42
C VAL A 163 3.98 13.18 5.78
N ILE A 164 4.17 12.14 6.57
CA ILE A 164 5.49 11.69 7.02
C ILE A 164 5.70 10.27 6.52
N PHE A 165 6.77 10.06 5.76
CA PHE A 165 7.14 8.78 5.18
C PHE A 165 8.22 8.11 6.02
N TYR A 166 8.14 6.80 6.18
CA TYR A 166 9.06 6.00 6.97
C TYR A 166 9.43 4.71 6.25
N VAL A 167 10.58 4.17 6.64
CA VAL A 167 10.99 2.81 6.36
C VAL A 167 11.59 2.16 7.60
N ASP A 168 11.13 0.97 7.98
CA ASP A 168 11.55 0.26 9.19
C ASP A 168 11.59 1.17 10.45
N GLY A 169 10.51 1.96 10.62
CA GLY A 169 10.34 2.90 11.73
C GLY A 169 11.21 4.17 11.67
N LYS A 170 12.02 4.37 10.61
CA LYS A 170 12.86 5.56 10.42
C LYS A 170 12.24 6.53 9.43
N GLU A 171 12.15 7.80 9.81
CA GLU A 171 11.63 8.86 8.92
C GLU A 171 12.54 9.00 7.68
N LEU A 172 11.94 8.92 6.49
CA LEU A 172 12.57 9.16 5.20
C LEU A 172 12.40 10.62 4.76
N ALA A 173 11.18 11.12 4.87
CA ALA A 173 10.83 12.47 4.49
C ALA A 173 9.54 12.92 5.17
N ARG A 174 9.41 14.24 5.26
CA ARG A 174 8.20 14.94 5.69
C ARG A 174 7.83 15.96 4.61
N MET A 175 6.55 16.02 4.29
CA MET A 175 5.98 16.97 3.34
C MET A 175 4.87 17.74 4.05
N THR A 176 4.96 19.06 3.97
CA THR A 176 4.05 20.00 4.60
C THR A 176 3.65 21.01 3.54
N GLY A 177 2.37 21.26 3.33
CA GLY A 177 1.96 22.18 2.28
C GLY A 177 0.52 21.98 1.84
N SER A 178 0.16 22.69 0.78
CA SER A 178 -1.18 22.62 0.18
C SER A 178 -1.47 21.31 -0.54
N SER A 179 -0.46 20.49 -0.81
CA SER A 179 -0.60 19.18 -1.45
C SER A 179 -0.89 18.06 -0.44
N VAL A 180 -0.84 18.34 0.87
CA VAL A 180 -1.34 17.39 1.88
C VAL A 180 -2.83 17.20 1.63
N PRO A 181 -3.32 15.96 1.40
CA PRO A 181 -4.72 15.74 1.12
C PRO A 181 -5.63 16.26 2.25
N THR A 182 -6.87 16.62 1.90
CA THR A 182 -7.89 17.09 2.85
C THR A 182 -9.16 16.25 2.82
N GLU A 183 -9.22 15.26 1.93
CA GLU A 183 -10.37 14.38 1.73
C GLU A 183 -10.14 12.98 2.32
N PRO A 184 -11.21 12.22 2.61
CA PRO A 184 -11.13 10.79 2.82
C PRO A 184 -10.91 10.04 1.51
N GLY A 185 -10.30 8.87 1.60
CA GLY A 185 -9.93 8.09 0.42
C GLY A 185 -9.72 6.63 0.77
N HIS A 186 -8.86 5.97 0.01
CA HIS A 186 -8.64 4.53 0.12
C HIS A 186 -7.19 4.15 -0.12
N LEU A 187 -6.83 2.93 0.25
CA LEU A 187 -5.46 2.42 0.21
C LEU A 187 -5.29 1.44 -0.94
N LEU A 188 -4.18 1.56 -1.66
CA LEU A 188 -3.87 0.75 -2.82
C LEU A 188 -2.42 0.27 -2.80
N LEU A 189 -2.23 -0.90 -3.40
CA LEU A 189 -0.94 -1.49 -3.72
C LEU A 189 -0.98 -1.90 -5.19
N SER A 190 -0.05 -1.41 -5.99
CA SER A 190 0.01 -1.75 -7.41
C SER A 190 1.42 -2.13 -7.84
N HIS A 191 1.50 -2.95 -8.89
CA HIS A 191 2.73 -3.24 -9.59
C HIS A 191 2.44 -3.19 -11.09
N TRP A 192 3.07 -2.24 -11.77
CA TRP A 192 2.70 -1.86 -13.12
C TRP A 192 3.90 -1.46 -13.98
N SER A 193 3.66 -1.39 -15.29
CA SER A 193 4.57 -0.77 -16.26
C SER A 193 3.80 -0.38 -17.50
N ASN A 194 4.09 0.81 -18.02
CA ASN A 194 3.57 1.32 -19.30
C ASN A 194 4.67 1.71 -20.29
N GLY A 195 5.95 1.57 -19.89
CA GLY A 195 7.12 1.91 -20.69
C GLY A 195 7.45 3.40 -20.76
N ASN A 196 6.86 4.23 -19.88
CA ASN A 196 7.22 5.64 -19.77
C ASN A 196 8.73 5.75 -19.43
N ALA A 197 9.48 6.51 -20.23
CA ALA A 197 10.93 6.63 -20.10
C ALA A 197 11.38 7.40 -18.84
N GLY A 198 10.53 8.27 -18.31
CA GLY A 198 10.74 8.98 -17.05
C GLY A 198 10.48 8.12 -15.83
N TRP A 199 9.53 7.18 -15.93
CA TRP A 199 9.00 6.41 -14.80
C TRP A 199 9.33 4.91 -14.88
N SER A 200 8.39 4.06 -15.32
CA SER A 200 8.54 2.60 -15.25
C SER A 200 9.72 2.06 -16.06
N ARG A 201 10.11 2.73 -17.17
CA ARG A 201 11.23 2.33 -18.07
C ARG A 201 11.17 0.87 -18.54
N GLY A 202 9.97 0.32 -18.59
CA GLY A 202 9.69 -1.05 -19.03
C GLY A 202 9.19 -1.13 -20.47
N PRO A 203 8.48 -2.22 -20.82
CA PRO A 203 8.09 -3.36 -19.96
C PRO A 203 9.30 -4.18 -19.48
N PRO A 204 9.14 -5.00 -18.42
CA PRO A 204 10.22 -5.85 -17.95
C PRO A 204 10.53 -6.99 -18.94
N LYS A 205 11.79 -7.45 -18.99
CA LYS A 205 12.22 -8.52 -19.92
C LYS A 205 11.80 -9.93 -19.51
N THR A 206 11.47 -10.10 -18.24
CA THR A 206 10.92 -11.31 -17.63
C THR A 206 9.80 -10.89 -16.71
N ASP A 207 8.91 -11.81 -16.35
CA ASP A 207 7.85 -11.49 -15.41
C ASP A 207 8.46 -10.98 -14.09
N ALA A 208 7.95 -9.84 -13.63
CA ALA A 208 8.45 -9.13 -12.48
C ALA A 208 7.46 -9.30 -11.34
N LYS A 209 7.95 -9.56 -10.13
CA LYS A 209 7.11 -9.85 -8.97
C LYS A 209 7.50 -9.00 -7.77
N THR A 210 6.54 -8.25 -7.25
CA THR A 210 6.61 -7.58 -5.95
C THR A 210 5.68 -8.31 -4.99
N ILE A 211 6.12 -8.48 -3.75
CA ILE A 211 5.42 -9.30 -2.77
C ILE A 211 5.05 -8.44 -1.57
N VAL A 212 3.79 -8.53 -1.15
CA VAL A 212 3.25 -7.85 0.02
C VAL A 212 2.93 -8.90 1.08
N SER A 213 3.65 -8.88 2.21
CA SER A 213 3.43 -9.83 3.30
C SER A 213 2.27 -9.39 4.21
N TYR A 214 2.14 -8.09 4.47
CA TYR A 214 1.03 -7.56 5.24
C TYR A 214 0.67 -6.13 4.86
N VAL A 215 -0.55 -5.73 5.24
CA VAL A 215 -1.01 -4.34 5.24
C VAL A 215 -1.65 -4.03 6.58
N LYS A 216 -1.29 -2.90 7.18
CA LYS A 216 -1.88 -2.39 8.42
C LYS A 216 -2.32 -0.95 8.19
N ALA A 217 -3.59 -0.67 8.45
CA ALA A 217 -4.15 0.66 8.39
C ALA A 217 -4.79 0.99 9.75
N TYR A 218 -4.27 2.01 10.42
CA TYR A 218 -4.82 2.54 11.67
C TYR A 218 -5.21 4.00 11.42
N PHE A 219 -6.51 4.27 11.30
CA PHE A 219 -7.02 5.50 10.70
C PHE A 219 -8.29 6.02 11.37
N ASN A 220 -8.57 7.32 11.19
CA ASN A 220 -9.87 7.87 11.54
C ASN A 220 -10.86 7.62 10.39
N SER A 221 -12.04 7.10 10.71
CA SER A 221 -13.07 6.91 9.70
C SER A 221 -13.82 8.21 9.44
N SER A 222 -14.04 8.55 8.17
CA SER A 222 -14.92 9.67 7.79
C SER A 222 -16.41 9.35 7.90
N MET A 223 -16.79 8.13 8.30
CA MET A 223 -18.20 7.77 8.49
C MET A 223 -18.80 8.43 9.73
N ASP A 224 -19.95 9.08 9.58
CA ASP A 224 -20.69 9.71 10.68
C ASP A 224 -20.91 8.78 11.87
N SER A 225 -21.24 7.50 11.62
CA SER A 225 -21.44 6.50 12.67
C SER A 225 -20.17 6.24 13.49
N ARG A 226 -19.01 6.16 12.82
CA ARG A 226 -17.72 5.94 13.48
C ARG A 226 -17.24 7.19 14.22
N GLN A 227 -17.50 8.38 13.68
CA GLN A 227 -17.23 9.64 14.36
C GLN A 227 -18.11 9.80 15.60
N ALA A 228 -19.40 9.46 15.52
CA ALA A 228 -20.30 9.46 16.66
C ALA A 228 -19.86 8.45 17.73
N ASP A 229 -19.44 7.25 17.32
CA ASP A 229 -18.87 6.25 18.23
C ASP A 229 -17.60 6.75 18.94
N PHE A 230 -16.74 7.49 18.23
CA PHE A 230 -15.53 8.09 18.81
C PHE A 230 -15.89 9.16 19.85
N VAL A 231 -16.76 10.11 19.50
CA VAL A 231 -17.21 11.19 20.42
C VAL A 231 -17.89 10.61 21.67
N SER A 232 -18.66 9.53 21.51
CA SER A 232 -19.34 8.84 22.61
C SER A 232 -18.37 8.11 23.56
N ARG A 233 -17.32 7.48 23.02
CA ARG A 233 -16.43 6.58 23.78
C ARG A 233 -15.14 7.24 24.27
N CYS A 234 -14.62 8.23 23.55
CA CYS A 234 -13.38 8.94 23.89
C CYS A 234 -13.71 10.27 24.58
N THR A 235 -14.09 10.20 25.86
CA THR A 235 -14.52 11.39 26.63
C THR A 235 -13.37 12.25 27.13
N ASP A 236 -12.18 11.67 27.28
CA ASP A 236 -10.94 12.37 27.64
C ASP A 236 -9.75 11.83 26.82
N PRO A 237 -9.44 12.46 25.66
CA PRO A 237 -8.28 12.10 24.83
C PRO A 237 -6.93 12.22 25.55
N ALA A 238 -6.84 12.97 26.65
CA ALA A 238 -5.60 13.15 27.40
C ALA A 238 -5.42 12.13 28.54
N ALA A 239 -6.44 11.33 28.84
CA ALA A 239 -6.35 10.32 29.88
C ALA A 239 -5.40 9.17 29.50
N GLU A 240 -4.78 8.58 30.52
CA GLU A 240 -3.89 7.42 30.36
C GLU A 240 -4.68 6.22 29.84
N GLY A 241 -4.13 5.53 28.82
CA GLY A 241 -4.77 4.37 28.21
C GLY A 241 -5.93 4.68 27.26
N THR A 242 -6.13 5.95 26.87
CA THR A 242 -7.18 6.33 25.92
C THR A 242 -6.88 5.84 24.49
N PHE A 243 -5.60 5.74 24.12
CA PHE A 243 -5.17 5.22 22.83
C PHE A 243 -4.40 3.93 23.01
N CYS A 244 -4.51 3.04 22.01
CA CYS A 244 -3.71 1.83 21.96
C CYS A 244 -2.39 2.14 21.26
N ASP A 245 -1.27 1.75 21.89
CA ASP A 245 0.03 1.84 21.24
C ASP A 245 0.09 0.88 20.04
N ILE A 246 0.66 1.37 18.95
CA ILE A 246 1.01 0.56 17.79
C ILE A 246 2.52 0.33 17.89
N PRO A 247 2.98 -0.91 18.09
CA PRO A 247 4.40 -1.19 18.16
C PRO A 247 5.09 -0.87 16.84
N GLU A 248 6.29 -0.31 16.94
CA GLU A 248 7.17 -0.07 15.80
C GLU A 248 7.93 -1.36 15.46
N ASN A 249 8.10 -1.65 14.17
CA ASN A 249 8.89 -2.79 13.68
C ASN A 249 8.42 -4.15 14.21
N ASP A 250 7.11 -4.33 14.35
CA ASP A 250 6.48 -5.61 14.70
C ASP A 250 5.55 -6.06 13.57
N PRO A 251 6.03 -6.90 12.63
CA PRO A 251 5.22 -7.46 11.55
C PRO A 251 4.04 -8.29 12.03
N ALA A 252 4.15 -8.99 13.16
CA ALA A 252 3.13 -9.91 13.66
C ALA A 252 2.03 -9.22 14.47
N TYR A 253 2.24 -7.98 14.92
CA TYR A 253 1.22 -7.26 15.67
C TYR A 253 0.04 -6.80 14.79
N PHE A 254 -1.14 -7.39 15.01
CA PHE A 254 -2.41 -6.88 14.50
C PHE A 254 -3.41 -6.71 15.65
N PHE A 255 -4.15 -5.60 15.68
CA PHE A 255 -5.22 -5.39 16.67
C PHE A 255 -6.31 -6.46 16.61
N THR A 256 -6.51 -7.11 15.45
CA THR A 256 -7.46 -8.22 15.30
C THR A 256 -7.04 -9.47 16.07
N TYR A 257 -5.74 -9.67 16.31
CA TYR A 257 -5.20 -10.77 17.11
C TYR A 257 -5.13 -10.44 18.61
N GLN A 258 -5.17 -9.15 18.96
CA GLN A 258 -5.18 -8.72 20.35
C GLN A 258 -6.59 -8.76 20.93
N ARG A 259 -6.73 -9.30 22.15
CA ARG A 259 -8.02 -9.38 22.84
C ARG A 259 -8.19 -8.29 23.88
N ASN A 260 -9.44 -7.84 24.04
CA ASN A 260 -9.84 -6.91 25.10
C ASN A 260 -9.03 -5.61 25.10
N MET A 261 -8.61 -5.14 23.92
CA MET A 261 -7.88 -3.88 23.77
C MET A 261 -8.78 -2.67 24.01
N THR A 262 -10.09 -2.81 23.81
CA THR A 262 -11.08 -1.77 24.11
C THR A 262 -12.47 -2.34 24.38
N ASN A 263 -13.30 -1.58 25.09
CA ASN A 263 -14.70 -1.93 25.30
C ASN A 263 -15.44 -2.02 23.95
N ASN A 264 -16.13 -3.14 23.73
CA ASN A 264 -16.84 -3.44 22.48
C ASN A 264 -15.91 -3.50 21.25
N GLN A 265 -14.67 -3.96 21.43
CA GLN A 265 -13.77 -4.29 20.33
C GLN A 265 -14.46 -5.27 19.38
N THR A 266 -14.62 -4.87 18.12
CA THR A 266 -15.06 -5.77 17.06
C THR A 266 -13.83 -6.30 16.35
N THR A 267 -13.60 -7.61 16.44
CA THR A 267 -12.57 -8.31 15.68
C THR A 267 -13.24 -9.11 14.58
N TYR A 268 -12.84 -8.89 13.34
CA TYR A 268 -13.21 -9.74 12.22
C TYR A 268 -12.10 -10.78 12.06
N LEU A 269 -12.31 -11.97 12.63
CA LEU A 269 -11.42 -13.12 12.44
C LEU A 269 -12.13 -14.06 11.48
N ASP A 270 -11.81 -13.96 10.19
CA ASP A 270 -12.20 -14.96 9.18
C ASP A 270 -11.05 -15.94 8.90
N ASP A 271 -9.95 -15.85 9.65
CA ASP A 271 -8.75 -16.65 9.40
C ASP A 271 -8.83 -18.00 10.14
N GLU A 272 -8.96 -19.11 9.38
CA GLU A 272 -8.88 -20.47 9.91
C GLU A 272 -7.55 -20.73 10.66
N ASN A 273 -6.49 -19.97 10.34
CA ASN A 273 -5.19 -20.05 11.02
C ASN A 273 -5.14 -19.32 12.38
N ALA A 274 -6.07 -18.38 12.64
CA ALA A 274 -6.20 -17.74 13.96
C ALA A 274 -6.95 -18.62 14.98
N ALA A 275 -7.51 -19.75 14.55
CA ALA A 275 -8.29 -20.67 15.40
C ALA A 275 -7.49 -21.25 16.57
N GLY A 276 -6.15 -21.32 16.47
CA GLY A 276 -5.26 -21.74 17.56
C GLY A 276 -5.29 -20.81 18.79
N TYR A 277 -5.73 -19.56 18.61
CA TYR A 277 -5.86 -18.60 19.71
C TYR A 277 -7.24 -18.64 20.39
N VAL A 278 -8.26 -19.29 19.80
CA VAL A 278 -9.65 -19.21 20.26
C VAL A 278 -10.09 -20.49 20.98
N GLY A 279 -10.19 -20.42 22.31
CA GLY A 279 -10.99 -21.37 23.07
C GLY A 279 -12.45 -21.30 22.61
N LEU A 280 -12.99 -22.46 22.21
CA LEU A 280 -14.35 -22.75 21.79
C LEU A 280 -15.40 -21.69 22.19
N GLY A 281 -15.83 -20.88 21.22
CA GLY A 281 -16.93 -19.95 21.44
C GLY A 281 -17.38 -19.16 20.22
N TRP A 282 -18.32 -19.76 19.48
CA TRP A 282 -19.34 -19.13 18.63
C TRP A 282 -19.04 -18.79 17.15
N SER A 283 -19.75 -19.56 16.33
CA SER A 283 -20.06 -19.62 14.90
C SER A 283 -20.21 -18.35 14.04
N PHE A 284 -19.64 -18.45 12.84
CA PHE A 284 -20.11 -18.10 11.49
C PHE A 284 -20.94 -16.82 11.26
N VAL A 285 -20.35 -15.88 10.52
CA VAL A 285 -21.07 -15.07 9.52
C VAL A 285 -20.22 -15.05 8.24
N LEU A 286 -20.58 -15.87 7.25
CA LEU A 286 -20.05 -15.77 5.89
C LEU A 286 -20.55 -14.49 5.24
N GLY A 287 -19.63 -13.70 4.70
CA GLY A 287 -19.92 -12.52 3.89
C GLY A 287 -18.86 -12.26 2.83
N ALA A 288 -18.61 -13.23 1.95
CA ALA A 288 -17.82 -12.98 0.74
C ALA A 288 -18.62 -12.09 -0.21
N ILE A 289 -18.23 -10.81 -0.31
CA ILE A 289 -18.60 -9.94 -1.42
C ILE A 289 -17.30 -9.50 -2.07
N VAL A 290 -16.81 -10.31 -3.01
CA VAL A 290 -15.82 -9.87 -4.01
C VAL A 290 -16.60 -9.14 -5.09
N ILE A 291 -16.75 -7.82 -4.94
CA ILE A 291 -17.21 -6.96 -6.03
C ILE A 291 -15.96 -6.52 -6.80
N SER A 292 -15.80 -7.05 -8.01
CA SER A 292 -14.88 -6.51 -8.99
C SER A 292 -15.45 -5.21 -9.53
N SER A 293 -15.06 -4.07 -8.96
CA SER A 293 -15.30 -2.77 -9.59
C SER A 293 -14.11 -2.44 -10.48
N ALA A 294 -14.29 -2.62 -11.79
CA ALA A 294 -13.47 -1.89 -12.76
C ALA A 294 -13.90 -0.42 -12.68
N TRP A 295 -13.19 0.37 -11.88
CA TRP A 295 -13.34 1.81 -11.94
C TRP A 295 -12.69 2.28 -13.24
N THR A 296 -13.52 2.59 -14.22
CA THR A 296 -13.14 3.49 -15.30
C THR A 296 -12.91 4.85 -14.67
N ILE A 297 -11.66 5.16 -14.34
CA ILE A 297 -11.24 6.54 -14.06
C ILE A 297 -11.48 7.31 -15.36
N GLY A 298 -12.38 8.29 -15.27
CA GLY A 298 -12.70 9.18 -16.36
C GLY A 298 -11.76 10.37 -16.35
N LEU A 299 -10.99 10.48 -17.44
CA LEU A 299 -10.29 11.66 -17.97
C LEU A 299 -9.17 12.26 -17.13
#